data_AF-A0A2V8QKY7-F1
#
_entry.id   AF-A0A2V8QKY7-F1
#
_cell.length_a   1.000
_cell.length_b   1.000
_cell.length_c   1.000
_cell.angle_alpha   90.00
_cell.angle_beta   90.00
_cell.angle_gamma   90.00
#
_symmetry.space_group_name_H-M   'P 1'
#
loop_
_entity.id
_entity.type
_entity.pdbx_description
1 polymer ?
#
loop_
_entity_poly.entity_id
_entity_poly.type
_entity_poly.pdbx_seq_one_letter_code
_entity_poly.pdbx_strand_id
1 'polypeptide(L)'
;LNTSFNNNAEPIVDSVEEAVVCFLTTGLNYLVVGDYLVSKKQPDAPRRAYETLAPSLPNCRRLVKRKSLVARGDLRTVFEIEGTMSRFFARPVAQVSEAVFSVLEAADGRTTLGELFERSAVTDGDGREEALRQILELWAQRFITLRPKKPGDGRE
;
A
#
# COMPACT_ATOMS: atom_id res chain seq x y z
N LEU A 1 -23.32 -1.67 18.79
CA LEU A 1 -22.59 -2.81 18.21
C LEU A 1 -21.13 -2.69 18.62
N ASN A 2 -20.52 -3.73 19.19
CA ASN A 2 -19.09 -3.77 19.54
C ASN A 2 -18.47 -5.00 18.86
N THR A 3 -17.40 -4.81 18.10
CA THR A 3 -16.70 -5.87 17.34
C THR A 3 -15.19 -5.63 17.45
N SER A 4 -14.39 -6.64 17.14
CA SER A 4 -12.93 -6.50 17.09
C SER A 4 -12.52 -5.33 16.18
N PHE A 5 -11.50 -4.58 16.59
CA PHE A 5 -10.90 -3.56 15.73
C PHE A 5 -9.78 -4.19 14.90
N ASN A 6 -10.10 -4.53 13.65
CA ASN A 6 -9.21 -5.11 12.65
C ASN A 6 -9.77 -4.87 11.24
N ASN A 7 -9.00 -5.30 10.24
CA ASN A 7 -9.52 -5.54 8.91
C ASN A 7 -9.40 -7.04 8.56
N ASN A 8 -9.99 -7.48 7.45
CA ASN A 8 -9.96 -8.90 7.05
C ASN A 8 -8.55 -9.42 6.68
N ALA A 9 -7.55 -8.54 6.64
CA ALA A 9 -6.18 -8.86 6.27
C ALA A 9 -5.21 -8.89 7.48
N GLU A 10 -5.68 -8.61 8.70
CA GLU A 10 -4.84 -8.51 9.88
C GLU A 10 -5.56 -9.01 11.16
N PRO A 11 -4.80 -9.43 12.20
CA PRO A 11 -5.36 -9.73 13.52
C PRO A 11 -5.90 -8.46 14.22
N ILE A 12 -6.40 -8.60 15.45
CA ILE A 12 -6.79 -7.43 16.25
C ILE A 12 -5.57 -6.52 16.44
N VAL A 13 -5.77 -5.21 16.28
CA VAL A 13 -4.70 -4.23 16.47
C VAL A 13 -4.13 -4.29 17.90
N ASP A 14 -2.81 -4.23 18.02
CA ASP A 14 -2.07 -4.28 19.30
C ASP A 14 -1.09 -3.09 19.45
N SER A 15 -1.10 -2.16 18.49
CA SER A 15 -0.31 -0.92 18.58
C SER A 15 -1.04 0.29 18.00
N VAL A 16 -0.56 1.49 18.36
CA VAL A 16 -1.07 2.76 17.80
C VAL A 16 -0.84 2.83 16.28
N GLU A 17 0.29 2.34 15.79
CA GLU A 17 0.58 2.31 14.35
C GLU A 17 -0.44 1.42 13.63
N GLU A 18 -0.70 0.22 14.15
CA GLU A 18 -1.73 -0.69 13.61
C GLU A 18 -3.13 -0.10 13.67
N ALA A 19 -3.50 0.56 14.77
CA ALA A 19 -4.78 1.25 14.90
C ALA A 19 -4.96 2.35 13.84
N VAL A 20 -3.91 3.14 13.56
CA VAL A 20 -3.94 4.17 12.52
C VAL A 20 -4.01 3.55 11.12
N VAL A 21 -3.24 2.50 10.84
CA VAL A 21 -3.28 1.81 9.54
C VAL A 21 -4.64 1.16 9.30
N CYS A 22 -5.19 0.46 10.30
CA CYS A 22 -6.54 -0.12 10.25
C CYS A 22 -7.59 0.97 10.03
N PHE A 23 -7.51 2.07 10.78
CA PHE A 23 -8.40 3.22 10.59
C PHE A 23 -8.33 3.78 9.17
N LEU A 24 -7.14 4.03 8.62
CA LEU A 24 -6.96 4.61 7.28
C LEU A 24 -7.38 3.65 6.15
N THR A 25 -7.30 2.34 6.37
CA THR A 25 -7.60 1.31 5.35
C THR A 25 -8.99 0.69 5.47
N THR A 26 -9.83 1.18 6.39
CA THR A 26 -11.23 0.76 6.57
C THR A 26 -12.21 1.91 6.30
N GLY A 27 -13.51 1.63 6.31
CA GLY A 27 -14.56 2.65 6.15
C GLY A 27 -14.84 3.51 7.38
N LEU A 28 -14.05 3.40 8.46
CA LEU A 28 -14.28 4.12 9.71
C LEU A 28 -14.09 5.63 9.55
N ASN A 29 -14.89 6.43 10.26
CA ASN A 29 -14.86 7.90 10.20
C ASN A 29 -14.04 8.54 11.33
N TYR A 30 -14.05 7.91 12.51
CA TYR A 30 -13.37 8.38 13.71
C TYR A 30 -12.51 7.28 14.33
N LEU A 31 -11.40 7.68 14.92
CA LEU A 31 -10.50 6.83 15.70
C LEU A 31 -10.20 7.54 17.02
N VAL A 32 -10.36 6.83 18.14
CA VAL A 32 -9.94 7.29 19.47
C VAL A 32 -8.73 6.46 19.89
N VAL A 33 -7.62 7.11 20.22
CA VAL A 33 -6.41 6.46 20.75
C VAL A 33 -5.89 7.27 21.93
N GLY A 34 -5.95 6.70 23.13
CA GLY A 34 -5.67 7.43 24.37
C GLY A 34 -6.56 8.68 24.47
N ASP A 35 -5.95 9.84 24.72
CA ASP A 35 -6.65 11.13 24.84
C ASP A 35 -6.91 11.84 23.50
N TYR A 36 -6.62 11.18 22.37
CA TYR A 36 -6.74 11.77 21.04
C TYR A 36 -7.96 11.25 20.29
N LEU A 37 -8.71 12.18 19.67
CA LEU A 37 -9.76 11.89 18.69
C LEU A 37 -9.28 12.32 17.30
N VAL A 38 -9.19 11.36 16.38
CA VAL A 38 -8.83 11.56 14.99
C VAL A 38 -10.07 11.38 14.12
N SER A 39 -10.31 12.31 13.21
CA SER A 39 -11.33 12.18 12.17
C SER A 39 -10.67 12.13 10.79
N LYS A 40 -11.25 11.36 9.87
CA LYS A 40 -10.85 11.48 8.47
C LYS A 40 -11.35 12.83 7.96
N LYS A 41 -10.46 13.56 7.28
CA LYS A 41 -10.91 14.57 6.33
C LYS A 41 -11.86 13.85 5.35
N GLN A 42 -12.94 14.53 4.94
CA GLN A 42 -14.04 14.04 4.08
C GLN A 42 -13.57 13.01 3.03
N PRO A 43 -14.40 12.08 2.54
CA PRO A 43 -13.98 11.05 1.57
C PRO A 43 -13.28 11.58 0.31
N ASP A 44 -13.43 12.87 -0.01
CA ASP A 44 -12.72 13.62 -1.04
C ASP A 44 -11.38 14.21 -0.59
N ALA A 45 -10.88 13.84 0.60
CA ALA A 45 -9.55 14.18 1.06
C ALA A 45 -8.59 13.83 -0.07
N PRO A 46 -7.71 14.77 -0.48
CA PRO A 46 -7.00 14.63 -1.73
C PRO A 46 -6.25 13.31 -1.66
N ARG A 47 -6.54 12.38 -2.59
CA ARG A 47 -5.79 11.11 -2.70
C ARG A 47 -4.28 11.39 -2.71
N ARG A 48 -3.89 12.57 -3.21
CA ARG A 48 -2.54 13.16 -3.14
C ARG A 48 -1.94 13.27 -1.73
N ALA A 49 -2.72 13.30 -0.66
CA ALA A 49 -2.19 13.24 0.71
C ALA A 49 -1.47 11.91 0.96
N TYR A 50 -1.90 10.81 0.34
CA TYR A 50 -1.18 9.54 0.42
C TYR A 50 0.12 9.57 -0.39
N GLU A 51 0.26 10.47 -1.36
CA GLU A 51 1.50 10.61 -2.12
C GLU A 51 2.68 11.09 -1.26
N THR A 52 2.43 11.64 -0.07
CA THR A 52 3.50 12.03 0.87
C THR A 52 4.01 10.85 1.70
N LEU A 53 3.39 9.67 1.59
CA LEU A 53 3.82 8.46 2.27
C LEU A 53 4.88 7.73 1.44
N ALA A 54 5.83 7.11 2.13
CA ALA A 54 6.84 6.27 1.54
C ALA A 54 6.39 4.80 1.55
N PRO A 55 6.36 4.12 0.39
CA PRO A 55 6.03 2.71 0.32
C PRO A 55 7.25 1.84 0.70
N SER A 56 6.98 0.66 1.26
CA SER A 56 7.95 -0.40 1.44
C SER A 56 7.29 -1.78 1.34
N LEU A 57 8.11 -2.80 1.03
CA LEU A 57 7.69 -4.20 1.06
C LEU A 57 8.00 -4.80 2.44
N PRO A 58 7.03 -5.48 3.07
CA PRO A 58 7.29 -6.30 4.25
C PRO A 58 8.30 -7.42 3.93
N ASN A 59 9.09 -7.85 4.92
CA ASN A 59 10.11 -8.90 4.75
C ASN A 59 9.54 -10.25 4.27
N CYS A 60 8.25 -10.49 4.49
CA CYS A 60 7.56 -11.70 4.02
C CYS A 60 7.07 -11.60 2.57
N ARG A 61 7.31 -10.49 1.87
CA ARG A 61 6.84 -10.21 0.52
C ARG A 61 8.02 -9.98 -0.44
N ARG A 62 7.84 -10.35 -1.70
CA ARG A 62 8.79 -10.11 -2.79
C ARG A 62 8.06 -9.72 -4.07
N LEU A 63 8.70 -8.88 -4.87
CA LEU A 63 8.26 -8.58 -6.23
C LEU A 63 8.75 -9.66 -7.18
N VAL A 64 7.86 -10.09 -8.08
CA VAL A 64 8.16 -11.12 -9.07
C VAL A 64 7.68 -10.68 -10.44
N LYS A 65 8.58 -10.75 -11.43
CA LYS A 65 8.31 -10.53 -12.84
C LYS A 65 8.47 -11.85 -13.58
N ARG A 66 7.41 -12.33 -14.25
CA ARG A 66 7.43 -13.60 -14.99
C ARG A 66 7.02 -13.40 -16.43
N LYS A 67 7.65 -14.14 -17.35
CA LYS A 67 7.12 -14.33 -18.70
C LYS A 67 6.23 -15.58 -18.68
N SER A 68 4.96 -15.42 -19.00
CA SER A 68 3.97 -16.50 -19.07
C SER A 68 3.57 -16.72 -20.52
N LEU A 69 3.51 -17.99 -20.92
CA LEU A 69 3.11 -18.40 -22.27
C LEU A 69 1.59 -18.53 -22.29
N VAL A 70 0.91 -17.68 -23.06
CA VAL A 70 -0.54 -17.73 -23.21
C VAL A 70 -0.89 -18.82 -24.24
N ALA A 71 -2.09 -19.41 -24.16
CA ALA A 71 -2.56 -20.54 -24.98
C ALA A 71 -2.43 -20.38 -26.52
N ARG A 72 -2.06 -19.20 -27.04
CA ARG A 72 -1.79 -18.92 -28.46
C ARG A 72 -0.31 -18.74 -28.81
N GLY A 73 0.62 -19.00 -27.89
CA GLY A 73 2.07 -18.86 -28.11
C GLY A 73 2.63 -17.47 -27.81
N ASP A 74 1.78 -16.50 -27.47
CA ASP A 74 2.22 -15.16 -27.07
C ASP A 74 2.82 -15.17 -25.67
N LEU A 75 4.00 -14.56 -25.52
CA LEU A 75 4.63 -14.30 -24.22
C LEU A 75 4.02 -13.03 -23.63
N ARG A 76 3.34 -13.16 -22.48
CA ARG A 76 2.94 -12.01 -21.66
C ARG A 76 3.85 -11.88 -20.44
N THR A 77 4.24 -10.65 -20.13
CA THR A 77 4.89 -10.34 -18.87
C THR A 77 3.83 -10.11 -17.81
N VAL A 78 3.94 -10.80 -16.67
CA VAL A 78 3.07 -10.66 -15.52
C VAL A 78 3.90 -10.14 -14.35
N PHE A 79 3.33 -9.20 -13.61
CA PHE A 79 3.94 -8.56 -12.45
C PHE A 79 3.15 -8.92 -11.20
N GLU A 80 3.82 -9.45 -10.19
CA GLU A 80 3.19 -10.03 -9.00
C GLU A 80 3.93 -9.62 -7.72
N ILE A 81 3.17 -9.50 -6.62
CA ILE A 81 3.70 -9.49 -5.26
C ILE A 81 3.40 -10.84 -4.64
N GLU A 82 4.43 -11.57 -4.26
CA GLU A 82 4.33 -12.88 -3.65
C GLU A 82 4.72 -12.83 -2.19
N GLY A 83 4.09 -13.66 -1.36
CA GLY A 83 4.53 -13.94 -0.01
C GLY A 83 4.80 -15.42 0.21
N THR A 84 5.60 -15.72 1.22
CA THR A 84 5.89 -17.10 1.67
C THR A 84 4.78 -17.71 2.52
N MET A 85 3.78 -16.92 2.91
CA MET A 85 2.68 -17.36 3.75
C MET A 85 1.71 -18.28 3.00
N SER A 86 1.17 -19.27 3.70
CA SER A 86 0.17 -20.17 3.12
C SER A 86 -1.13 -19.42 2.80
N ARG A 87 -1.88 -19.94 1.82
CA ARG A 87 -3.21 -19.43 1.44
C ARG A 87 -4.21 -19.36 2.60
N PHE A 88 -3.95 -20.12 3.68
CA PHE A 88 -4.79 -20.17 4.86
C PHE A 88 -4.71 -18.89 5.68
N PHE A 89 -3.53 -18.27 5.79
CA PHE A 89 -3.31 -17.09 6.64
C PHE A 89 -3.39 -15.78 5.87
N ALA A 90 -2.97 -15.77 4.61
CA ALA A 90 -3.02 -14.58 3.78
C ALA A 90 -3.11 -14.94 2.30
N ARG A 91 -3.57 -13.98 1.49
CA ARG A 91 -3.46 -14.10 0.05
C ARG A 91 -1.96 -14.16 -0.32
N PRO A 92 -1.49 -15.23 -0.96
CA PRO A 92 -0.07 -15.41 -1.20
C PRO A 92 0.43 -14.58 -2.38
N VAL A 93 -0.46 -14.21 -3.32
CA VAL A 93 -0.11 -13.53 -4.56
C VAL A 93 -1.13 -12.45 -4.91
N ALA A 94 -0.63 -11.26 -5.26
CA ALA A 94 -1.40 -10.19 -5.88
C ALA A 94 -0.77 -9.81 -7.22
N GLN A 95 -1.58 -9.76 -8.28
CA GLN A 95 -1.14 -9.20 -9.56
C GLN A 95 -1.21 -7.68 -9.50
N VAL A 96 -0.20 -7.03 -10.09
CA VAL A 96 -0.09 -5.57 -10.13
C VAL A 96 0.14 -5.09 -11.55
N SER A 97 -0.17 -3.83 -11.80
CA SER A 97 0.20 -3.17 -13.06
C SER A 97 1.72 -3.01 -13.15
N GLU A 98 2.24 -2.87 -14.37
CA GLU A 98 3.66 -2.54 -14.58
C GLU A 98 4.06 -1.24 -13.89
N ALA A 99 3.19 -0.22 -13.93
CA ALA A 99 3.37 1.06 -13.25
C ALA A 99 3.58 0.88 -11.74
N VAL A 100 2.68 0.16 -11.07
CA VAL A 100 2.80 -0.11 -9.62
C VAL A 100 4.02 -0.97 -9.32
N PHE A 101 4.33 -1.96 -10.18
CA PHE A 101 5.53 -2.76 -10.02
C PHE A 101 6.79 -1.89 -10.04
N SER A 102 6.95 -1.00 -11.03
CA SER A 102 8.11 -0.11 -11.12
C SER A 102 8.22 0.84 -9.93
N VAL A 103 7.09 1.36 -9.44
CA VAL A 103 7.06 2.20 -8.23
C VAL A 103 7.52 1.42 -7.00
N LEU A 104 7.04 0.19 -6.82
CA LEU A 104 7.43 -0.66 -5.68
C LEU A 104 8.86 -1.22 -5.82
N GLU A 105 9.36 -1.41 -7.04
CA GLU A 105 10.74 -1.83 -7.31
C GLU A 105 11.73 -0.73 -6.91
N ALA A 106 11.37 0.53 -7.10
CA ALA A 106 12.15 1.69 -6.69
C ALA A 106 11.95 2.11 -5.22
N ALA A 107 11.04 1.44 -4.49
CA ALA A 107 10.68 1.81 -3.13
C ALA A 107 11.78 1.43 -2.12
N ASP A 108 12.27 2.42 -1.39
CA ASP A 108 13.31 2.29 -0.35
C ASP A 108 12.77 2.49 1.07
N GLY A 109 11.45 2.68 1.23
CA GLY A 109 10.81 3.01 2.50
C GLY A 109 11.04 4.44 2.98
N ARG A 110 11.63 5.32 2.15
CA ARG A 110 11.95 6.72 2.49
C ARG A 110 11.46 7.72 1.45
N THR A 111 11.62 7.38 0.18
CA THR A 111 11.16 8.13 -0.98
C THR A 111 9.64 8.06 -1.04
N THR A 112 8.97 9.20 -1.23
CA THR A 112 7.50 9.24 -1.20
C THR A 112 6.90 8.69 -2.48
N LEU A 113 5.64 8.26 -2.43
CA LEU A 113 4.87 7.86 -3.61
C LEU A 113 4.85 8.97 -4.68
N GLY A 114 4.74 10.23 -4.27
CA GLY A 114 4.76 11.37 -5.19
C GLY A 114 6.10 11.50 -5.94
N GLU A 115 7.22 11.39 -5.21
CA GLU A 115 8.58 11.39 -5.78
C GLU A 115 8.82 10.16 -6.68
N LEU A 116 8.28 8.99 -6.31
CA LEU A 116 8.40 7.77 -7.12
C LEU A 116 7.56 7.84 -8.41
N PHE A 117 6.35 8.41 -8.35
CA PHE A 117 5.53 8.61 -9.53
C PHE A 117 6.22 9.52 -10.55
N GLU A 118 6.85 10.61 -10.10
CA GLU A 118 7.62 11.52 -10.96
C GLU A 118 8.83 10.85 -11.64
N ARG A 119 9.46 9.89 -10.98
CA ARG A 119 10.61 9.14 -11.53
C ARG A 119 10.20 7.99 -12.44
N SER A 120 8.99 7.48 -12.27
CA SER A 120 8.43 6.40 -13.09
C SER A 120 7.84 6.95 -14.38
N ALA A 121 7.61 6.09 -15.37
CA ALA A 121 6.92 6.46 -16.61
C ALA A 121 5.43 6.85 -16.42
N VAL A 122 4.94 6.90 -15.17
CA VAL A 122 3.57 7.28 -14.79
C VAL A 122 3.46 8.81 -14.86
N THR A 123 3.17 9.34 -16.05
CA THR A 123 3.20 10.79 -16.31
C THR A 123 1.82 11.42 -16.49
N ASP A 124 0.78 10.64 -16.78
CA ASP A 124 -0.58 11.13 -16.94
C ASP A 124 -1.39 11.11 -15.63
N GLY A 125 -2.33 12.03 -15.49
CA GLY A 125 -3.17 12.17 -14.30
C GLY A 125 -3.98 10.91 -14.01
N ASP A 126 -4.56 10.31 -15.05
CA ASP A 126 -5.40 9.13 -14.94
C ASP A 126 -4.58 7.88 -14.55
N GLY A 127 -3.40 7.68 -15.14
CA GLY A 127 -2.51 6.57 -14.78
C GLY A 127 -1.94 6.70 -13.38
N ARG A 128 -1.62 7.93 -12.94
CA ARG A 128 -1.19 8.21 -11.56
C ARG A 128 -2.29 7.90 -10.55
N GLU A 129 -3.53 8.30 -10.84
CA GLU A 129 -4.66 8.03 -9.95
C GLU A 129 -4.96 6.53 -9.85
N GLU A 130 -4.92 5.82 -10.98
CA GLU A 130 -5.15 4.37 -11.01
C GLU A 130 -4.04 3.60 -10.28
N ALA A 131 -2.77 3.99 -10.48
CA ALA A 131 -1.65 3.41 -9.76
C ALA A 131 -1.78 3.64 -8.24
N LEU A 132 -2.13 4.86 -7.82
CA LEU A 132 -2.36 5.17 -6.42
C LEU A 132 -3.52 4.37 -5.84
N ARG A 133 -4.63 4.21 -6.58
CA ARG A 133 -5.77 3.39 -6.17
C ARG A 133 -5.34 1.94 -5.92
N GLN A 134 -4.58 1.34 -6.84
CA GLN A 134 -4.07 -0.02 -6.70
C GLN A 134 -3.09 -0.14 -5.51
N ILE A 135 -2.23 0.85 -5.28
CA ILE A 135 -1.32 0.88 -4.12
C ILE A 135 -2.09 0.92 -2.79
N LEU A 136 -3.14 1.73 -2.69
CA LEU A 136 -3.97 1.78 -1.49
C LEU A 136 -4.70 0.46 -1.24
N GLU A 137 -5.14 -0.23 -2.30
CA GLU A 137 -5.73 -1.57 -2.20
C GLU A 137 -4.71 -2.60 -1.69
N LEU A 138 -3.48 -2.57 -2.19
CA LEU A 138 -2.39 -3.44 -1.70
C LEU A 138 -2.05 -3.16 -0.23
N TRP A 139 -2.08 -1.88 0.19
CA TRP A 139 -1.85 -1.50 1.58
C TRP A 139 -2.97 -1.99 2.49
N ALA A 140 -4.24 -1.85 2.07
CA ALA A 140 -5.39 -2.39 2.78
C ALA A 140 -5.31 -3.92 2.95
N GLN A 141 -4.75 -4.62 1.96
CA GLN A 141 -4.51 -6.06 1.98
C GLN A 141 -3.17 -6.48 2.62
N ARG A 142 -2.41 -5.53 3.20
CA ARG A 142 -1.10 -5.76 3.86
C ARG A 142 -0.06 -6.43 2.94
N PHE A 143 -0.16 -6.21 1.63
CA PHE A 143 0.90 -6.59 0.67
C PHE A 143 2.08 -5.62 0.71
N ILE A 144 1.83 -4.37 1.07
CA ILE A 144 2.83 -3.32 1.22
C ILE A 144 2.59 -2.56 2.53
N THR A 145 3.57 -1.75 2.94
CA THR A 145 3.43 -0.80 4.03
C THR A 145 3.60 0.61 3.49
N LEU A 146 2.76 1.54 3.92
CA LEU A 146 2.95 2.98 3.70
C LEU A 146 3.28 3.64 5.03
N ARG A 147 4.36 4.43 5.08
CA ARG A 147 4.77 5.17 6.28
C ARG A 147 4.94 6.65 5.96
N PRO A 148 4.71 7.56 6.92
CA PRO A 148 5.10 8.95 6.75
C PRO A 148 6.59 9.04 6.41
N LYS A 149 6.96 9.94 5.49
CA LYS A 149 8.36 10.30 5.29
C LYS A 149 8.92 10.72 6.64
N LYS A 150 9.98 10.04 7.10
CA LYS A 150 10.65 10.48 8.32
C LYS A 150 11.06 11.94 8.10
N PRO A 151 10.69 12.87 9.00
CA PRO A 151 11.31 14.19 8.94
C PRO A 151 12.82 13.95 8.95
N GLY A 152 13.54 14.61 8.04
CA GLY A 152 15.00 14.59 8.07
C GLY A 152 15.44 14.92 9.49
N ASP A 153 16.48 14.23 9.99
CA ASP A 153 17.01 14.38 11.34
C ASP A 153 17.52 15.82 11.53
N GLY A 154 16.57 16.73 11.72
CA GLY A 154 16.76 18.14 11.95
C GLY A 154 17.17 18.28 13.40
N ARG A 155 18.44 18.03 13.66
CA ARG A 155 19.14 18.67 14.76
C ARG A 155 19.12 20.17 14.48
N GLU A 156 18.15 20.87 15.07
CA GLU A 156 18.29 22.27 15.47
C GLU A 156 18.42 22.32 17.00
#